data_AF-A0A3M1C454-F1
#
_entry.id   AF-A0A3M1C454-F1
#
_cell.length_a   1.000
_cell.length_b   1.000
_cell.length_c   1.000
_cell.angle_alpha   90.00
_cell.angle_beta   90.00
_cell.angle_gamma   90.00
#
_symmetry.space_group_name_H-M   'P 1'
#
loop_
_entity.id
_entity.type
_entity.pdbx_description
1 polymer ?
#
loop_
_entity_poly.entity_id
_entity_poly.type
_entity_poly.pdbx_seq_one_letter_code
_entity_poly.pdbx_strand_id
1 'polypeptide(L)'
;MEGNKHRYGQDKIKLFNMARPKDYNVISAVSDKREKVLLHRFGSFGLGSTIDQNIALSAKDKILDTQTIETKPLNEIINKSPFKDQQIDLLSIDAEGMDYKVLCSLDFHKYQPKIIIIESHCNNIQDVLKTDIYKFLDSRSYILRSWTFYSLIFILPGANLLKDREKGRCFS
;
A
#
# COMPACT_ATOMS: atom_id res chain seq x y z
N MET A 1 -18.54 -4.33 -34.35
CA MET A 1 -17.31 -4.86 -33.74
C MET A 1 -17.18 -4.20 -32.38
N GLU A 2 -17.80 -4.75 -31.34
CA GLU A 2 -17.59 -4.26 -29.98
C GLU A 2 -16.20 -4.72 -29.56
N GLY A 3 -15.24 -3.79 -29.62
CA GLY A 3 -13.90 -4.02 -29.12
C GLY A 3 -13.98 -4.51 -27.69
N ASN A 4 -13.43 -5.69 -27.46
CA ASN A 4 -13.38 -6.38 -26.18
C ASN A 4 -12.74 -5.43 -25.15
N LYS A 5 -13.54 -4.65 -24.41
CA LYS A 5 -13.06 -3.70 -23.38
C LYS A 5 -12.39 -4.54 -22.30
N HIS A 6 -11.07 -4.74 -22.42
CA HIS A 6 -10.26 -5.35 -21.37
C HIS A 6 -10.43 -4.51 -20.11
N ARG A 7 -11.24 -5.01 -19.17
CA ARG A 7 -11.42 -4.41 -17.86
C ARG A 7 -10.08 -4.49 -17.14
N TYR A 8 -9.54 -3.33 -16.78
CA TYR A 8 -8.25 -3.21 -16.11
C TYR A 8 -8.13 -4.17 -14.91
N GLY A 9 -6.99 -4.88 -14.83
CA GLY A 9 -6.66 -5.79 -13.74
C GLY A 9 -7.28 -7.19 -13.80
N GLN A 10 -8.25 -7.46 -14.68
CA GLN A 10 -8.97 -8.75 -14.68
C GLN A 10 -8.06 -9.94 -15.01
N ASP A 11 -7.20 -9.82 -16.01
CA ASP A 11 -6.32 -10.93 -16.40
C ASP A 11 -5.25 -11.21 -15.33
N LYS A 12 -4.74 -10.16 -14.67
CA LYS A 12 -3.83 -10.30 -13.53
C LYS A 12 -4.48 -11.09 -12.40
N ILE A 13 -5.70 -10.74 -12.01
CA ILE A 13 -6.40 -11.42 -10.92
C ILE A 13 -6.73 -12.87 -11.25
N LYS A 14 -7.09 -13.17 -12.51
CA LYS A 14 -7.25 -14.57 -12.94
C LYS A 14 -5.96 -15.36 -12.73
N LEU A 15 -4.82 -14.81 -13.14
CA LEU A 15 -3.52 -15.45 -12.93
C LEU A 15 -3.15 -15.59 -11.44
N PHE A 16 -3.42 -14.57 -10.62
CA PHE A 16 -3.22 -14.65 -9.17
C PHE A 16 -4.09 -15.72 -8.52
N ASN A 17 -5.37 -15.80 -8.89
CA ASN A 17 -6.28 -16.81 -8.37
C ASN A 17 -5.88 -18.23 -8.79
N MET A 18 -5.26 -18.40 -9.96
CA MET A 18 -4.70 -19.69 -10.39
C MET A 18 -3.44 -20.05 -9.62
N ALA A 19 -2.51 -19.11 -9.44
CA ALA A 19 -1.22 -19.36 -8.78
C ALA A 19 -1.32 -19.45 -7.26
N ARG A 20 -2.26 -18.72 -6.65
CA ARG A 20 -2.44 -18.57 -5.21
C ARG A 20 -3.93 -18.71 -4.86
N PRO A 21 -4.52 -19.90 -5.02
CA PRO A 21 -5.98 -20.11 -4.90
C PRO A 21 -6.54 -19.88 -3.48
N LYS A 22 -5.68 -19.74 -2.47
CA LYS A 22 -6.07 -19.43 -1.09
C LYS A 22 -6.05 -17.93 -0.78
N ASP A 23 -5.50 -17.11 -1.66
CA ASP A 23 -5.45 -15.66 -1.46
C ASP A 23 -6.81 -15.02 -1.77
N TYR A 24 -7.09 -13.91 -1.09
CA TYR A 24 -8.24 -13.06 -1.38
C TYR A 24 -7.79 -11.86 -2.22
N ASN A 25 -7.94 -11.95 -3.54
CA ASN A 25 -7.50 -10.92 -4.48
C ASN A 25 -8.65 -9.95 -4.84
N VAL A 26 -8.40 -8.65 -4.79
CA VAL A 26 -9.41 -7.60 -5.07
C VAL A 26 -8.87 -6.60 -6.09
N ILE A 27 -9.69 -6.25 -7.10
CA ILE A 27 -9.42 -5.11 -7.99
C ILE A 27 -10.10 -3.88 -7.42
N SER A 28 -9.30 -2.93 -6.96
CA SER A 28 -9.79 -1.63 -6.53
C SER A 28 -8.69 -0.58 -6.70
N ALA A 29 -9.07 0.64 -7.06
CA ALA A 29 -8.24 1.78 -6.70
C ALA A 29 -8.46 2.09 -5.22
N VAL A 30 -7.36 2.38 -4.52
CA VAL A 30 -7.37 2.57 -3.07
C VAL A 30 -6.91 3.99 -2.75
N SER A 31 -7.65 4.67 -1.88
CA SER A 31 -7.34 6.02 -1.37
C SER A 31 -8.01 6.20 -0.01
N ASP A 32 -7.73 7.30 0.66
CA ASP A 32 -8.36 7.76 1.91
C ASP A 32 -9.88 8.02 1.82
N LYS A 33 -10.42 8.21 0.62
CA LYS A 33 -11.85 8.52 0.39
C LYS A 33 -12.40 7.88 -0.87
N ARG A 34 -13.73 7.89 -0.99
CA ARG A 34 -14.46 7.56 -2.21
C ARG A 34 -14.55 8.78 -3.12
N GLU A 35 -13.98 8.66 -4.31
CA GLU A 35 -14.08 9.68 -5.34
C GLU A 35 -13.88 9.07 -6.72
N LYS A 36 -14.40 9.76 -7.74
CA LYS A 36 -14.13 9.41 -9.13
C LYS A 36 -12.82 10.06 -9.55
N VAL A 37 -11.87 9.25 -9.96
CA VAL A 37 -10.54 9.69 -10.43
C VAL A 37 -10.26 9.15 -11.82
N LEU A 38 -9.32 9.77 -12.52
CA LEU A 38 -8.79 9.24 -13.76
C LEU A 38 -7.63 8.29 -13.43
N LEU A 39 -7.76 7.05 -13.87
CA LEU A 39 -6.65 6.09 -13.93
C LEU A 39 -5.89 6.33 -15.23
N HIS A 40 -4.59 6.59 -15.12
CA HIS A 40 -3.66 6.70 -16.24
C HIS A 40 -2.91 5.38 -16.39
N ARG A 41 -2.89 4.80 -17.59
CA ARG A 41 -2.15 3.55 -17.88
C ARG A 41 -1.05 3.82 -18.88
N PHE A 42 0.16 3.31 -18.64
CA PHE A 42 1.31 3.52 -19.51
C PHE A 42 1.67 2.29 -20.35
N GLY A 43 1.34 1.09 -19.88
CA GLY A 43 1.61 -0.16 -20.60
C GLY A 43 0.37 -1.02 -20.85
N SER A 44 0.46 -1.88 -21.87
CA SER A 44 -0.47 -3.00 -22.02
C SER A 44 -0.33 -3.94 -20.82
N PHE A 45 -1.42 -4.60 -20.44
CA PHE A 45 -1.49 -5.46 -19.23
C PHE A 45 -1.29 -4.75 -17.88
N GLY A 46 -1.33 -3.41 -17.83
CA GLY A 46 -1.30 -2.66 -16.57
C GLY A 46 0.06 -2.64 -15.88
N LEU A 47 1.15 -2.74 -16.65
CA LEU A 47 2.48 -2.33 -16.19
C LEU A 47 2.51 -0.80 -16.15
N GLY A 48 2.75 -0.23 -14.97
CA GLY A 48 2.69 1.21 -14.76
C GLY A 48 1.28 1.76 -14.90
N SER A 49 0.61 2.01 -13.78
CA SER A 49 -0.63 2.77 -13.76
C SER A 49 -0.75 3.54 -12.46
N THR A 50 -1.24 4.76 -12.54
CA THR A 50 -1.40 5.61 -11.38
C THR A 50 -2.71 6.40 -11.46
N ILE A 51 -3.25 6.74 -10.29
CA ILE A 51 -4.31 7.72 -10.13
C ILE A 51 -3.75 9.06 -9.64
N ASP A 52 -2.43 9.16 -9.42
CA ASP A 52 -1.75 10.40 -9.12
C ASP A 52 -1.45 11.17 -10.41
N GLN A 53 -2.01 12.37 -10.51
CA GLN A 53 -1.88 13.20 -11.71
C GLN A 53 -0.45 13.72 -11.91
N ASN A 54 0.32 13.97 -10.85
CA ASN A 54 1.68 14.46 -10.97
C ASN A 54 2.61 13.36 -11.48
N ILE A 55 2.40 12.12 -11.02
CA ILE A 55 3.11 10.95 -11.56
C ILE A 55 2.69 10.72 -13.01
N ALA A 56 1.39 10.87 -13.34
CA ALA A 56 0.90 10.82 -14.71
C ALA A 56 1.62 11.79 -15.66
N LEU A 57 1.88 13.01 -15.19
CA LEU A 57 2.53 14.07 -15.98
C LEU A 57 4.06 13.95 -16.05
N SER A 58 4.69 13.36 -15.04
CA SER A 58 6.16 13.21 -14.97
C SER A 58 6.67 11.87 -15.49
N ALA A 59 5.79 10.92 -15.79
CA ALA A 59 6.14 9.64 -16.36
C ALA A 59 6.85 9.80 -17.72
N LYS A 60 7.90 9.00 -17.92
CA LYS A 60 8.65 8.94 -19.19
C LYS A 60 7.87 8.23 -20.28
N ASP A 61 7.04 7.28 -19.89
CA ASP A 61 6.22 6.49 -20.80
C ASP A 61 4.97 7.24 -21.23
N LYS A 62 4.53 7.00 -22.47
CA LYS A 62 3.31 7.61 -22.99
C LYS A 62 2.09 6.97 -22.34
N ILE A 63 1.10 7.79 -22.00
CA ILE A 63 -0.21 7.32 -21.56
C ILE A 63 -0.84 6.53 -22.72
N LEU A 64 -1.06 5.24 -22.50
CA LEU A 64 -1.75 4.32 -23.41
C LEU A 64 -3.23 4.67 -23.49
N ASP A 65 -3.87 4.82 -22.33
CA ASP A 65 -5.25 5.27 -22.21
C ASP A 65 -5.57 5.79 -20.80
N THR A 66 -6.77 6.36 -20.65
CA THR A 66 -7.33 6.78 -19.37
C THR A 66 -8.71 6.17 -19.13
N GLN A 67 -9.02 5.89 -17.87
CA GLN A 67 -10.33 5.36 -17.46
C GLN A 67 -10.79 6.04 -16.16
N THR A 68 -12.03 6.51 -16.12
CA THR A 68 -12.65 6.96 -14.86
C THR A 68 -12.98 5.75 -13.99
N ILE A 69 -12.46 5.75 -12.76
CA ILE A 69 -12.72 4.71 -11.75
C ILE A 69 -13.07 5.36 -10.41
N GLU A 70 -13.72 4.59 -9.53
CA GLU A 70 -14.03 5.02 -8.16
C GLU A 70 -13.00 4.43 -7.18
N THR A 71 -12.41 5.28 -6.34
CA THR A 71 -11.51 4.87 -5.26
C THR A 71 -12.31 4.33 -4.06
N LYS A 72 -11.66 3.50 -3.23
CA LYS A 72 -12.22 3.00 -1.97
C LYS A 72 -11.19 3.07 -0.84
N PRO A 73 -11.62 3.39 0.40
CA PRO A 73 -10.80 3.19 1.60
C PRO A 73 -10.37 1.74 1.78
N LEU A 74 -9.12 1.52 2.22
CA LEU A 74 -8.58 0.20 2.51
C LEU A 74 -9.43 -0.54 3.56
N ASN A 75 -9.90 0.18 4.57
CA ASN A 75 -10.85 -0.35 5.56
C ASN A 75 -12.08 -0.99 4.94
N GLU A 76 -12.65 -0.39 3.90
CA GLU A 76 -13.84 -0.93 3.24
C GLU A 76 -13.53 -2.22 2.51
N ILE A 77 -12.36 -2.31 1.89
CA ILE A 77 -11.88 -3.49 1.19
C ILE A 77 -11.69 -4.65 2.17
N ILE A 78 -10.99 -4.40 3.29
CA ILE A 78 -10.73 -5.42 4.31
C ILE A 78 -12.03 -5.85 5.01
N ASN A 79 -12.93 -4.91 5.33
CA ASN A 79 -14.23 -5.22 5.94
C ASN A 79 -15.10 -6.16 5.07
N LYS A 80 -14.89 -6.17 3.76
CA LYS A 80 -15.56 -7.06 2.79
C LYS A 80 -14.79 -8.36 2.53
N SER A 81 -13.67 -8.58 3.20
CA SER A 81 -12.84 -9.77 3.07
C SER A 81 -13.07 -10.76 4.22
N PRO A 82 -12.60 -12.01 4.09
CA PRO A 82 -12.57 -12.97 5.20
C PRO A 82 -11.70 -12.53 6.39
N PHE A 83 -10.82 -11.54 6.19
CA PHE A 83 -9.88 -11.03 7.20
C PHE A 83 -10.42 -9.83 7.99
N LYS A 84 -11.71 -9.52 7.86
CA LYS A 84 -12.34 -8.49 8.68
C LYS A 84 -12.12 -8.79 10.17
N ASP A 85 -11.92 -7.74 10.95
CA ASP A 85 -11.75 -7.82 12.41
C ASP A 85 -10.51 -8.64 12.87
N GLN A 86 -9.58 -8.95 11.97
CA GLN A 86 -8.33 -9.63 12.30
C GLN A 86 -7.16 -8.66 12.35
N GLN A 87 -6.28 -8.83 13.34
CA GLN A 87 -5.01 -8.11 13.35
C GLN A 87 -4.16 -8.51 12.13
N ILE A 88 -3.53 -7.53 11.50
CA ILE A 88 -2.64 -7.76 10.36
C ILE A 88 -1.23 -8.06 10.87
N ASP A 89 -0.64 -9.19 10.48
CA ASP A 89 0.75 -9.48 10.82
C ASP A 89 1.73 -8.63 10.00
N LEU A 90 1.46 -8.49 8.70
CA LEU A 90 2.27 -7.73 7.76
C LEU A 90 1.38 -6.97 6.79
N LEU A 91 1.58 -5.65 6.72
CA LEU A 91 0.99 -4.77 5.72
C LEU A 91 2.09 -4.27 4.79
N SER A 92 2.00 -4.58 3.50
CA SER A 92 2.90 -4.03 2.47
C SER A 92 2.10 -3.07 1.59
N ILE A 93 2.58 -1.85 1.42
CA ILE A 93 1.98 -0.81 0.60
C ILE A 93 3.01 -0.34 -0.43
N ASP A 94 2.64 -0.52 -1.68
CA ASP A 94 3.31 -0.02 -2.87
C ASP A 94 2.17 0.35 -3.83
N ALA A 95 1.85 1.64 -3.85
CA ALA A 95 0.66 2.18 -4.51
C ALA A 95 0.99 3.29 -5.52
N GLU A 96 2.22 3.29 -6.04
CA GLU A 96 2.67 4.16 -7.14
C GLU A 96 2.33 5.65 -6.85
N GLY A 97 2.67 6.10 -5.64
CA GLY A 97 2.49 7.47 -5.13
C GLY A 97 1.27 7.71 -4.25
N MET A 98 0.34 6.75 -4.17
CA MET A 98 -0.85 6.86 -3.33
C MET A 98 -0.67 6.28 -1.92
N ASP A 99 0.54 5.84 -1.61
CA ASP A 99 0.93 5.06 -0.42
C ASP A 99 0.46 5.71 0.88
N TYR A 100 0.69 7.02 1.04
CA TYR A 100 0.27 7.76 2.21
C TYR A 100 -1.27 7.78 2.38
N LYS A 101 -2.02 7.98 1.29
CA LYS A 101 -3.49 7.98 1.32
C LYS A 101 -4.04 6.59 1.60
N VAL A 102 -3.45 5.55 1.01
CA VAL A 102 -3.78 4.15 1.30
C VAL A 102 -3.55 3.86 2.78
N LEU A 103 -2.39 4.25 3.33
CA LEU A 103 -2.05 4.10 4.73
C LEU A 103 -3.06 4.81 5.66
N CYS A 104 -3.40 6.06 5.37
CA CYS A 104 -4.36 6.86 6.14
C CYS A 104 -5.77 6.25 6.16
N SER A 105 -6.10 5.43 5.16
CA SER A 105 -7.42 4.81 5.02
C SER A 105 -7.61 3.53 5.86
N LEU A 106 -6.60 3.14 6.63
CA LEU A 106 -6.63 2.00 7.55
C LEU A 106 -7.05 2.42 8.97
N ASP A 107 -7.88 1.61 9.61
CA ASP A 107 -8.21 1.70 11.03
C ASP A 107 -7.11 1.01 11.85
N PHE A 108 -6.20 1.81 12.37
CA PHE A 108 -5.07 1.32 13.17
C PHE A 108 -5.49 0.80 14.55
N HIS A 109 -6.66 1.16 15.08
CA HIS A 109 -7.15 0.58 16.33
C HIS A 109 -7.68 -0.83 16.10
N LYS A 110 -8.30 -1.06 14.94
CA LYS A 110 -8.87 -2.34 14.58
C LYS A 110 -7.83 -3.33 14.06
N TYR A 111 -7.04 -2.92 13.07
CA TYR A 111 -6.19 -3.86 12.31
C TYR A 111 -4.76 -3.96 12.85
N GLN A 112 -4.28 -2.95 13.58
CA GLN A 112 -2.98 -2.91 14.29
C GLN A 112 -1.86 -3.71 13.59
N PRO A 113 -1.44 -3.36 12.36
CA PRO A 113 -0.40 -4.09 11.65
C PRO A 113 0.85 -4.30 12.51
N LYS A 114 1.36 -5.52 12.62
CA LYS A 114 2.59 -5.74 13.43
C LYS A 114 3.83 -5.21 12.70
N ILE A 115 3.87 -5.38 11.38
CA ILE A 115 4.91 -4.85 10.48
C ILE A 115 4.22 -4.06 9.36
N ILE A 116 4.78 -2.90 9.04
CA ILE A 116 4.38 -2.11 7.87
C ILE A 116 5.60 -1.92 6.99
N ILE A 117 5.50 -2.36 5.73
CA ILE A 117 6.45 -2.06 4.67
C ILE A 117 5.79 -1.06 3.74
N ILE A 118 6.41 0.08 3.52
CA ILE A 118 5.83 1.14 2.69
C ILE A 118 6.88 1.74 1.77
N GLU A 119 6.49 1.96 0.51
CA GLU A 119 7.35 2.58 -0.49
C GLU A 119 7.64 4.05 -0.15
N SER A 120 8.90 4.46 -0.38
CA SER A 120 9.36 5.84 -0.31
C SER A 120 10.51 6.04 -1.29
N HIS A 121 10.45 7.12 -2.08
CA HIS A 121 11.51 7.54 -2.99
C HIS A 121 12.52 8.52 -2.36
N CYS A 122 12.56 8.63 -1.03
CA CYS A 122 13.56 9.43 -0.35
C CYS A 122 14.97 8.84 -0.55
N ASN A 123 15.98 9.71 -0.69
CA ASN A 123 17.37 9.28 -0.94
C ASN A 123 18.22 9.22 0.34
N ASN A 124 17.76 9.82 1.44
CA ASN A 124 18.45 9.81 2.72
C ASN A 124 17.47 9.83 3.89
N ILE A 125 17.96 9.48 5.08
CA ILE A 125 17.14 9.38 6.29
C ILE A 125 16.55 10.73 6.71
N GLN A 126 17.25 11.85 6.48
CA GLN A 126 16.77 13.17 6.87
C GLN A 126 15.51 13.57 6.11
N ASP A 127 15.37 13.11 4.87
CA ASP A 127 14.17 13.33 4.07
C ASP A 127 13.06 12.37 4.50
N VAL A 128 13.38 11.09 4.78
CA VAL A 128 12.42 10.12 5.33
C VAL A 128 11.74 10.66 6.58
N LEU A 129 12.50 11.19 7.54
CA LEU A 129 11.99 11.73 8.81
C LEU A 129 11.02 12.91 8.62
N LYS A 130 11.08 13.60 7.47
CA LYS A 130 10.20 14.73 7.16
C LYS A 130 8.92 14.31 6.44
N THR A 131 8.86 13.08 5.91
CA THR A 131 7.69 12.58 5.17
C THR A 131 6.45 12.49 6.05
N ASP A 132 5.28 12.66 5.43
CA ASP A 132 4.01 12.48 6.11
C ASP A 132 3.80 11.02 6.54
N ILE A 133 4.32 10.06 5.75
CA ILE A 133 4.33 8.64 6.11
C ILE A 133 5.05 8.41 7.45
N TYR A 134 6.28 8.92 7.59
CA TYR A 134 7.05 8.75 8.82
C TYR A 134 6.33 9.38 10.01
N LYS A 135 5.92 10.65 9.90
CA LYS A 135 5.23 11.38 10.97
C LYS A 135 3.93 10.70 11.38
N PHE A 136 3.18 10.18 10.42
CA PHE A 136 1.91 9.51 10.66
C PHE A 136 2.09 8.19 11.44
N LEU A 137 3.10 7.40 11.09
CA LEU A 137 3.42 6.14 11.77
C LEU A 137 4.05 6.37 13.14
N ASP A 138 4.94 7.34 13.27
CA ASP A 138 5.56 7.76 14.53
C ASP A 138 4.49 8.21 15.54
N SER A 139 3.50 9.01 15.11
CA SER A 139 2.36 9.42 15.95
C SER A 139 1.48 8.25 16.43
N ARG A 140 1.62 7.07 15.83
CA ARG A 140 0.92 5.81 16.19
C ARG A 140 1.83 4.81 16.89
N SER A 141 2.98 5.28 17.38
CA SER A 141 3.97 4.47 18.10
C SER A 141 4.63 3.38 17.26
N TYR A 142 4.59 3.47 15.93
CA TYR A 142 5.39 2.61 15.06
C TYR A 142 6.81 3.13 14.98
N ILE A 143 7.78 2.22 15.01
CA ILE A 143 9.20 2.57 14.95
C ILE A 143 9.75 2.16 13.58
N LEU A 144 10.43 3.09 12.89
CA LEU A 144 11.22 2.75 11.71
C LEU A 144 12.37 1.83 12.13
N ARG A 145 12.26 0.54 11.81
CA ARG A 145 13.21 -0.49 12.22
C ARG A 145 14.33 -0.68 11.20
N SER A 146 14.02 -0.55 9.93
CA SER A 146 14.97 -0.73 8.85
C SER A 146 14.51 0.00 7.59
N TRP A 147 15.42 0.12 6.63
CA TRP A 147 15.18 0.72 5.33
C TRP A 147 16.10 0.07 4.31
N THR A 148 15.55 -0.33 3.16
CA THR A 148 16.30 -0.85 2.02
C THR A 148 15.71 -0.33 0.71
N PHE A 149 16.53 0.28 -0.14
CA PHE A 149 16.10 0.90 -1.41
C PHE A 149 14.86 1.79 -1.23
N TYR A 150 13.71 1.41 -1.77
CA TYR A 150 12.47 2.16 -1.65
C TYR A 150 11.61 1.72 -0.46
N SER A 151 11.96 0.63 0.24
CA SER A 151 11.11 0.03 1.27
C SER A 151 11.50 0.48 2.67
N LEU A 152 10.65 1.28 3.31
CA LEU A 152 10.72 1.58 4.73
C LEU A 152 10.02 0.48 5.54
N ILE A 153 10.67 -0.03 6.59
CA ILE A 153 10.15 -1.12 7.42
C ILE A 153 9.88 -0.59 8.82
N PHE A 154 8.61 -0.48 9.17
CA PHE A 154 8.12 -0.08 10.48
C PHE A 154 7.62 -1.28 11.28
N ILE A 155 7.77 -1.23 12.60
CA ILE A 155 7.26 -2.25 13.51
C ILE A 155 6.39 -1.62 14.59
N LEU A 156 5.35 -2.35 15.01
CA LEU A 156 4.61 -2.07 16.23
C LEU A 156 5.36 -2.67 17.43
N PRO A 157 5.83 -1.87 18.39
CA PRO A 157 6.49 -2.37 19.60
C PRO A 157 5.60 -3.34 20.38
N GLY A 158 6.20 -4.37 20.99
CA GLY A 158 5.45 -5.34 21.80
C GLY A 158 4.63 -6.36 21.02
N ALA A 159 4.65 -6.35 19.69
CA ALA A 159 3.92 -7.31 18.84
C ALA A 159 4.50 -8.75 18.85
N ASN A 160 5.42 -9.08 19.77
CA ASN A 160 6.10 -10.37 19.91
C ASN A 160 6.78 -10.89 18.62
N LEU A 161 7.11 -10.00 17.68
CA LEU A 161 7.75 -10.35 16.40
C LEU A 161 9.24 -10.71 16.56
N LEU A 162 9.89 -10.12 17.55
CA LEU A 162 11.28 -10.35 17.89
C LEU A 162 11.30 -10.97 19.29
N LYS A 163 12.06 -12.06 19.47
CA LYS A 163 12.36 -12.55 20.82
C LYS A 163 13.04 -11.41 21.59
N ASP A 164 12.70 -11.25 22.87
CA ASP A 164 13.34 -10.32 23.81
C ASP A 164 14.87 -10.56 23.84
N ARG A 165 15.62 -9.93 22.93
CA ARG A 165 17.07 -9.73 23.10
C ARG A 165 17.36 -8.56 24.05
N GLU A 166 16.33 -7.89 24.53
CA GLU A 166 16.41 -6.64 25.32
C GLU A 166 16.25 -6.82 26.83
N LYS A 167 15.92 -8.02 27.34
CA LYS A 167 15.94 -8.31 28.79
C LYS A 167 17.36 -8.43 29.40
N GLY A 168 18.40 -8.05 28.66
CA GLY A 168 19.81 -8.20 29.06
C GLY A 168 20.58 -6.91 29.32
N ARG A 169 19.97 -5.73 29.22
CA ARG A 169 20.63 -4.47 29.62
C ARG A 169 19.98 -3.89 30.87
N CYS A 170 20.27 -4.52 32.01
CA CYS A 170 20.39 -3.77 33.25
C CYS A 170 21.50 -2.74 33.03
N PHE A 171 21.16 -1.46 33.00
CA PHE A 171 22.13 -0.43 33.34
C PHE A 171 22.30 -0.52 34.87
N SER A 172 23.39 -1.15 35.29
CA SER A 172 23.97 -1.00 36.63
C SER A 172 24.69 0.34 36.72
#